data_AF-A0A0Q9TML6-F1
#
_entry.id   AF-A0A0Q9TML6-F1
#
_cell.length_a   1.000
_cell.length_b   1.000
_cell.length_c   1.000
_cell.angle_alpha   90.00
_cell.angle_beta   90.00
_cell.angle_gamma   90.00
#
_symmetry.space_group_name_H-M   'P 1'
#
loop_
_entity.id
_entity.type
_entity.pdbx_description
1 polymer ?
#
loop_
_entity_poly.entity_id
_entity_poly.type
_entity_poly.pdbx_seq_one_letter_code
_entity_poly.pdbx_strand_id
1 'polypeptide(L)'
;MALQREYALDEKDYDYWGFSPSACPGEGYSVFGVPPIASEAEGYPSERDGEVVVTPHASAMALMVEPDAAADNLARIERDLGAYGPGGFIDAVDTRTGRHAGRHLSLDQSMVLGALADVLADGCLRRWFCTPAVEAVLRPVVAARRMPLTGPA
;
A
#
# COMPACT_ATOMS: atom_id res chain seq x y z
N MET A 1 2.20 4.24 -6.77
CA MET A 1 1.28 3.10 -6.96
C MET A 1 1.56 2.43 -8.29
N ALA A 2 1.50 3.15 -9.41
CA ALA A 2 1.96 2.69 -10.73
C ALA A 2 3.26 1.87 -10.70
N LEU A 3 4.34 2.39 -10.09
CA LEU A 3 5.61 1.66 -10.03
C LEU A 3 5.55 0.39 -9.17
N GLN A 4 4.73 0.34 -8.10
CA GLN A 4 4.56 -0.92 -7.37
C GLN A 4 3.89 -1.98 -8.24
N ARG A 5 2.89 -1.57 -9.04
CA ARG A 5 2.19 -2.48 -9.95
C ARG A 5 3.09 -2.93 -11.09
N GLU A 6 3.78 -2.01 -11.76
CA GLU A 6 4.71 -2.33 -12.85
C GLU A 6 5.81 -3.27 -12.38
N TYR A 7 6.45 -2.96 -11.24
CA TYR A 7 7.43 -3.85 -10.65
C TYR A 7 6.86 -5.24 -10.36
N ALA A 8 5.68 -5.33 -9.75
CA ALA A 8 5.13 -6.61 -9.34
C ALA A 8 4.61 -7.44 -10.51
N LEU A 9 3.86 -6.83 -11.43
CA LEU A 9 3.15 -7.50 -12.50
C LEU A 9 4.01 -7.66 -13.76
N ASP A 10 4.78 -6.64 -14.12
CA ASP A 10 5.50 -6.61 -15.40
C ASP A 10 6.94 -7.09 -15.25
N GLU A 11 7.64 -6.68 -14.18
CA GLU A 11 9.05 -7.06 -13.97
C GLU A 11 9.22 -8.39 -13.23
N LYS A 12 8.36 -8.66 -12.24
CA LYS A 12 8.52 -9.78 -11.30
C LYS A 12 7.53 -10.92 -11.48
N ASP A 13 6.45 -10.71 -12.21
CA ASP A 13 5.41 -11.71 -12.46
C ASP A 13 4.84 -12.29 -11.15
N TYR A 14 4.59 -11.43 -10.16
CA TYR A 14 4.10 -11.80 -8.82
C TYR A 14 2.58 -11.91 -8.73
N ASP A 15 1.86 -11.65 -9.82
CA ASP A 15 0.39 -11.60 -9.94
C ASP A 15 -0.34 -10.55 -9.08
N TYR A 16 0.27 -10.06 -8.00
CA TYR A 16 -0.30 -9.12 -7.03
C TYR A 16 0.73 -8.06 -6.63
N TRP A 17 0.23 -6.92 -6.17
CA TRP A 17 1.04 -5.81 -5.67
C TRP A 17 0.48 -5.29 -4.34
N GLY A 18 1.21 -4.37 -3.70
CA GLY A 18 0.86 -3.83 -2.39
C GLY A 18 1.94 -4.10 -1.35
N PHE A 19 3.16 -3.63 -1.61
CA PHE A 19 4.29 -3.78 -0.71
C PHE A 19 4.36 -2.59 0.25
N SER A 20 4.25 -2.88 1.54
CA SER A 20 4.33 -1.90 2.61
C SER A 20 4.69 -2.61 3.91
N PRO A 21 5.28 -1.92 4.90
CA PRO A 21 5.62 -2.52 6.19
C PRO A 21 4.40 -3.18 6.82
N SER A 22 4.56 -4.44 7.22
CA SER A 22 3.45 -5.26 7.69
C SER A 22 3.98 -6.50 8.42
N ALA A 23 3.06 -7.23 9.02
CA ALA A 23 3.25 -8.56 9.53
C ALA A 23 3.84 -9.53 8.50
N CYS A 24 4.78 -10.38 8.93
CA CYS A 24 5.16 -11.54 8.12
C CYS A 24 4.16 -12.70 8.30
N PRO A 25 3.85 -13.48 7.25
CA PRO A 25 3.23 -14.80 7.39
C PRO A 25 4.01 -15.65 8.42
N GLY A 26 3.32 -16.19 9.42
CA GLY A 26 3.97 -16.73 10.62
C GLY A 26 4.29 -15.65 11.65
N GLU A 27 5.56 -15.48 12.02
CA GLU A 27 5.99 -14.62 13.14
C GLU A 27 6.82 -13.41 12.69
N GLY A 28 6.67 -12.28 13.40
CA GLY A 28 7.51 -11.10 13.25
C GLY A 28 6.94 -9.97 12.39
N TYR A 29 7.80 -9.05 11.97
CA TYR A 29 7.44 -7.86 11.21
C TYR A 29 8.56 -7.55 10.22
N SER A 30 8.22 -6.98 9.07
CA SER A 30 9.19 -6.54 8.08
C SER A 30 8.75 -5.26 7.40
N VAL A 31 9.73 -4.53 6.87
CA VAL A 31 9.54 -3.33 6.08
C VAL A 31 9.55 -3.75 4.62
N PHE A 32 8.44 -4.33 4.14
CA PHE A 32 8.32 -4.75 2.74
C PHE A 32 8.19 -3.53 1.83
N GLY A 33 8.72 -3.63 0.61
CA GLY A 33 8.66 -2.53 -0.34
C GLY A 33 9.08 -2.94 -1.75
N VAL A 34 9.38 -1.92 -2.57
CA VAL A 34 9.86 -2.07 -3.93
C VAL A 34 11.30 -1.58 -3.98
N PRO A 35 12.30 -2.49 -4.10
CA PRO A 35 13.70 -2.13 -3.97
C PRO A 35 14.15 -0.95 -4.86
N PRO A 36 13.71 -0.84 -6.14
CA PRO A 36 14.07 0.30 -6.99
C PRO A 36 13.70 1.70 -6.47
N ILE A 37 12.75 1.83 -5.54
CA ILE A 37 12.31 3.12 -4.97
C ILE A 37 12.43 3.20 -3.46
N ALA A 38 13.21 2.30 -2.86
CA ALA A 38 13.51 2.40 -1.45
C ALA A 38 14.36 3.65 -1.17
N SER A 39 14.14 4.25 0.00
CA SER A 39 15.01 5.31 0.51
C SER A 39 16.33 4.77 1.06
N GLU A 40 16.35 3.51 1.48
CA GLU A 40 17.53 2.81 1.99
C GLU A 40 18.36 2.25 0.84
N ALA A 41 19.69 2.36 0.96
CA ALA A 41 20.63 1.91 -0.08
C ALA A 41 20.54 0.41 -0.36
N GLU A 42 20.15 -0.39 0.64
CA GLU A 42 19.99 -1.84 0.52
C GLU A 42 18.59 -2.24 0.01
N GLY A 43 17.67 -1.29 -0.17
CA GLY A 43 16.31 -1.58 -0.59
C GLY A 43 15.37 -1.97 0.55
N TYR A 44 14.07 -2.04 0.25
CA TYR A 44 13.09 -2.76 1.05
C TYR A 44 12.66 -3.99 0.25
N PRO A 45 12.76 -5.21 0.82
CA PRO A 45 12.49 -6.42 0.07
C PRO A 45 11.01 -6.53 -0.29
N SER A 46 10.72 -6.97 -1.50
CA SER A 46 9.39 -7.46 -1.90
C SER A 46 9.20 -8.95 -1.58
N GLU A 47 10.31 -9.65 -1.34
CA GLU A 47 10.36 -11.07 -1.01
C GLU A 47 11.20 -11.32 0.24
N ARG A 48 10.72 -12.19 1.14
CA ARG A 48 11.46 -12.61 2.34
C ARG A 48 11.32 -14.11 2.51
N ASP A 49 12.45 -14.80 2.68
CA ASP A 49 12.49 -16.25 2.95
C ASP A 49 11.69 -17.08 1.92
N GLY A 50 11.64 -16.64 0.66
CA GLY A 50 10.88 -17.29 -0.42
C GLY A 50 9.41 -16.85 -0.53
N GLU A 51 8.94 -15.96 0.34
CA GLU A 51 7.55 -15.46 0.34
C GLU A 51 7.46 -14.07 -0.29
N VAL A 52 6.48 -13.88 -1.16
CA VAL A 52 6.15 -12.57 -1.74
C VAL A 52 4.96 -12.03 -0.97
N VAL A 53 5.24 -11.11 -0.04
CA VAL A 53 4.25 -10.66 0.94
C VAL A 53 3.60 -9.37 0.46
N VAL A 54 2.29 -9.42 0.26
CA VAL A 54 1.46 -8.24 -0.02
C VAL A 54 0.58 -7.93 1.17
N THR A 55 0.33 -6.63 1.39
CA THR A 55 -0.56 -6.14 2.43
C THR A 55 -1.74 -5.37 1.83
N PRO A 56 -2.99 -5.76 2.16
CA PRO A 56 -4.18 -5.11 1.60
C PRO A 56 -4.27 -3.61 1.87
N HIS A 57 -3.68 -3.11 2.97
CA HIS A 57 -3.73 -1.67 3.27
C HIS A 57 -3.03 -0.82 2.21
N ALA A 58 -1.96 -1.34 1.59
CA ALA A 58 -1.23 -0.65 0.53
C ALA A 58 -2.10 -0.48 -0.72
N SER A 59 -2.82 -1.53 -1.11
CA SER A 59 -3.79 -1.45 -2.22
C SER A 59 -4.99 -0.57 -1.87
N ALA A 60 -5.49 -0.61 -0.62
CA ALA A 60 -6.59 0.26 -0.19
C ALA A 60 -6.21 1.74 -0.30
N MET A 61 -5.03 2.15 0.15
CA MET A 61 -4.57 3.53 -0.01
C MET A 61 -4.49 3.97 -1.48
N ALA A 62 -4.22 3.05 -2.40
CA ALA A 62 -4.16 3.35 -3.82
C ALA A 62 -5.53 3.63 -4.45
N LEU A 63 -6.66 3.30 -3.78
CA LEU A 63 -8.01 3.58 -4.30
C LEU A 63 -8.23 5.07 -4.60
N MET A 64 -7.54 5.97 -3.91
CA MET A 64 -7.64 7.42 -4.13
C MET A 64 -6.97 7.91 -5.42
N VAL A 65 -6.11 7.09 -6.05
CA VAL A 65 -5.31 7.47 -7.21
C VAL A 65 -5.55 6.54 -8.40
N GLU A 66 -5.70 5.23 -8.15
CA GLU A 66 -5.88 4.19 -9.17
C GLU A 66 -7.02 3.24 -8.73
N PRO A 67 -8.29 3.73 -8.70
CA PRO A 67 -9.41 3.03 -8.07
C PRO A 67 -9.68 1.65 -8.66
N ASP A 68 -9.75 1.53 -9.99
CA ASP A 68 -10.08 0.27 -10.65
C ASP A 68 -9.03 -0.80 -10.37
N ALA A 69 -7.75 -0.48 -10.57
CA ALA A 69 -6.66 -1.42 -10.34
C ALA A 69 -6.52 -1.81 -8.86
N ALA A 70 -6.76 -0.88 -7.94
CA ALA A 70 -6.74 -1.14 -6.51
C ALA A 70 -7.92 -2.03 -6.07
N ALA A 71 -9.12 -1.76 -6.57
CA ALA A 71 -10.31 -2.55 -6.29
C ALA A 71 -10.16 -3.98 -6.85
N ASP A 72 -9.69 -4.13 -8.08
CA ASP A 72 -9.42 -5.43 -8.69
C ASP A 72 -8.39 -6.23 -7.90
N ASN A 73 -7.29 -5.59 -7.47
CA ASN A 73 -6.27 -6.26 -6.68
C ASN A 73 -6.80 -6.71 -5.31
N LEU A 74 -7.57 -5.85 -4.61
CA LEU A 74 -8.20 -6.19 -3.33
C LEU A 74 -9.20 -7.34 -3.48
N ALA A 75 -10.03 -7.32 -4.52
CA ALA A 75 -11.00 -8.38 -4.79
C ALA A 75 -10.31 -9.72 -5.09
N ARG A 76 -9.17 -9.69 -5.80
CA ARG A 76 -8.35 -10.89 -6.03
C ARG A 76 -7.67 -11.37 -4.75
N ILE A 77 -7.13 -10.47 -3.93
CA ILE A 77 -6.53 -10.84 -2.63
C ILE A 77 -7.58 -11.49 -1.70
N GLU A 78 -8.80 -10.97 -1.69
CA GLU A 78 -9.92 -11.59 -0.95
C GLU A 78 -10.24 -12.98 -1.51
N ARG A 79 -10.54 -13.06 -2.81
CA ARG A 79 -11.09 -14.26 -3.44
C ARG A 79 -10.08 -15.39 -3.60
N ASP A 80 -8.88 -15.05 -4.07
CA ASP A 80 -7.87 -16.01 -4.52
C ASP A 80 -6.91 -16.37 -3.39
N LEU A 81 -6.60 -15.40 -2.51
CA LEU A 81 -5.67 -15.60 -1.39
C LEU A 81 -6.38 -15.83 -0.06
N GLY A 82 -7.70 -15.59 0.06
CA GLY A 82 -8.47 -15.82 1.28
C GLY A 82 -8.19 -14.81 2.41
N ALA A 83 -7.66 -13.63 2.08
CA ALA A 83 -7.12 -12.70 3.08
C ALA A 83 -8.18 -11.75 3.69
N TYR A 84 -9.47 -12.08 3.61
CA TYR A 84 -10.56 -11.30 4.19
C TYR A 84 -11.42 -12.15 5.12
N GLY A 85 -11.81 -11.60 6.28
CA GLY A 85 -12.62 -12.29 7.27
C GLY A 85 -13.43 -11.35 8.19
N PRO A 86 -13.91 -11.83 9.35
CA PRO A 86 -14.75 -11.02 10.26
C PRO A 86 -14.10 -9.71 10.74
N GLY A 87 -12.77 -9.65 10.77
CA GLY A 87 -12.00 -8.45 11.10
C GLY A 87 -11.64 -7.57 9.89
N GLY A 88 -12.18 -7.86 8.71
CA GLY A 88 -11.78 -7.26 7.44
C GLY A 88 -10.57 -7.98 6.83
N PHE A 89 -9.78 -7.23 6.05
CA PHE A 89 -8.55 -7.75 5.46
C PHE A 89 -7.53 -8.10 6.55
N ILE A 90 -6.92 -9.28 6.46
CA ILE A 90 -5.76 -9.67 7.26
C ILE A 90 -4.57 -8.78 6.88
N ASP A 91 -3.68 -8.55 7.84
CA ASP A 91 -2.56 -7.63 7.69
C ASP A 91 -1.68 -7.91 6.47
N ALA A 92 -1.37 -9.18 6.20
CA ALA A 92 -0.57 -9.57 5.05
C ALA A 92 -0.78 -11.04 4.69
N VAL A 93 -0.46 -11.36 3.43
CA VAL A 93 -0.53 -12.70 2.85
C VAL A 93 0.62 -12.92 1.88
N ASP A 94 1.19 -14.13 1.89
CA ASP A 94 2.11 -14.57 0.84
C ASP A 94 1.33 -14.92 -0.43
N THR A 95 1.67 -14.29 -1.55
CA THR A 95 0.98 -14.48 -2.84
C THR A 95 1.24 -15.84 -3.46
N ARG A 96 2.35 -16.50 -3.08
CA ARG A 96 2.72 -17.81 -3.64
C ARG A 96 1.98 -18.96 -2.98
N THR A 97 1.86 -18.92 -1.65
CA THR A 97 1.29 -20.03 -0.87
C THR A 97 -0.08 -19.74 -0.28
N GLY A 98 -0.53 -18.48 -0.27
CA GLY A 98 -1.74 -18.05 0.44
C GLY A 98 -1.55 -18.03 1.96
N ARG A 99 -0.32 -18.19 2.48
CA ARG A 99 -0.07 -18.19 3.92
C ARG A 99 -0.31 -16.81 4.51
N HIS A 100 -1.17 -16.74 5.51
CA HIS A 100 -1.54 -15.49 6.16
C HIS A 100 -0.67 -15.17 7.38
N ALA A 101 -0.55 -13.88 7.70
CA ALA A 101 -0.04 -13.42 8.98
C ALA A 101 -0.95 -13.75 10.18
N GLY A 102 -2.23 -14.04 9.95
CA GLY A 102 -3.20 -14.41 10.99
C GLY A 102 -3.48 -13.32 12.03
N ARG A 103 -3.19 -12.05 11.70
CA ARG A 103 -3.37 -10.90 12.60
C ARG A 103 -3.90 -9.69 11.85
N HIS A 104 -4.42 -8.74 12.61
CA HIS A 104 -4.81 -7.41 12.15
C HIS A 104 -4.03 -6.38 12.96
N LEU A 105 -3.23 -5.53 12.33
CA LEU A 105 -2.62 -4.40 13.01
C LEU A 105 -3.59 -3.21 12.99
N SER A 106 -3.79 -2.58 14.15
CA SER A 106 -4.72 -1.44 14.26
C SER A 106 -4.35 -0.28 13.32
N LEU A 107 -3.05 -0.07 13.11
CA LEU A 107 -2.53 0.91 12.16
C LEU A 107 -3.02 0.62 10.74
N ASP A 108 -2.73 -0.58 10.23
CA ASP A 108 -3.06 -0.99 8.87
C ASP A 108 -4.57 -1.02 8.64
N GLN A 109 -5.34 -1.49 9.63
CA GLN A 109 -6.80 -1.42 9.59
C GLN A 109 -7.32 0.02 9.52
N SER A 110 -6.72 0.94 10.28
CA SER A 110 -7.09 2.35 10.23
C SER A 110 -6.78 2.99 8.87
N MET A 111 -5.72 2.53 8.19
CA MET A 111 -5.36 2.98 6.85
C MET A 111 -6.35 2.47 5.80
N VAL A 112 -6.78 1.20 5.89
CA VAL A 112 -7.86 0.65 5.05
C VAL A 112 -9.14 1.45 5.24
N LEU A 113 -9.58 1.61 6.50
CA LEU A 113 -10.80 2.35 6.82
C LEU A 113 -10.72 3.80 6.34
N GLY A 114 -9.57 4.46 6.54
CA GLY A 114 -9.35 5.83 6.12
C GLY A 114 -9.43 6.00 4.60
N ALA A 115 -8.78 5.11 3.85
CA ALA A 115 -8.83 5.13 2.39
C ALA A 115 -10.27 4.90 1.86
N LEU A 116 -10.99 3.92 2.42
CA LEU A 116 -12.38 3.67 2.07
C LEU A 116 -13.28 4.86 2.42
N ALA A 117 -13.12 5.46 3.60
CA ALA A 117 -13.89 6.63 3.99
C ALA A 117 -13.63 7.81 3.06
N ASP A 118 -12.38 8.04 2.66
CA ASP A 118 -12.04 9.13 1.74
C ASP A 118 -12.61 8.87 0.33
N VAL A 119 -12.66 7.64 -0.15
CA VAL A 119 -13.25 7.34 -1.47
C VAL A 119 -14.79 7.34 -1.44
N LEU A 120 -15.40 6.73 -0.42
CA LEU A 120 -16.86 6.52 -0.36
C LEU A 120 -17.63 7.70 0.23
N ALA A 121 -16.98 8.59 1.00
CA ALA A 121 -17.61 9.76 1.60
C ALA A 121 -17.06 11.09 1.03
N ASP A 122 -16.80 11.08 -0.28
CA ASP A 122 -16.40 12.24 -1.10
C ASP A 122 -15.09 12.92 -0.67
N GLY A 123 -14.21 12.23 0.04
CA GLY A 123 -12.98 12.80 0.57
C GLY A 123 -13.16 13.37 1.97
N CYS A 124 -13.98 12.74 2.82
CA CYS A 124 -14.36 13.31 4.11
C CYS A 124 -13.15 13.59 5.03
N LEU A 125 -12.17 12.68 5.06
CA LEU A 125 -10.96 12.83 5.87
C LEU A 125 -10.06 13.90 5.29
N ARG A 126 -9.86 13.90 3.97
CA ARG A 126 -9.11 14.95 3.28
C ARG A 126 -9.71 16.32 3.51
N ARG A 127 -11.03 16.49 3.37
CA ARG A 127 -11.72 17.77 3.63
C ARG A 127 -11.62 18.19 5.09
N TRP A 128 -11.74 17.26 6.02
CA TRP A 128 -11.62 17.55 7.44
C TRP A 128 -10.22 18.06 7.80
N PHE A 129 -9.18 17.50 7.18
CA PHE A 129 -7.79 17.90 7.42
C PHE A 129 -7.37 19.16 6.64
N CYS A 130 -7.74 19.28 5.37
CA CYS A 130 -7.32 20.35 4.45
C CYS A 130 -8.03 21.69 4.74
N THR A 131 -7.77 22.25 5.92
CA THR A 131 -8.27 23.57 6.35
C THR A 131 -7.36 24.70 5.87
N PRO A 132 -7.87 25.95 5.81
CA PRO A 132 -7.03 27.12 5.50
C PRO A 132 -5.83 27.28 6.45
N ALA A 133 -5.96 26.85 7.72
CA ALA A 133 -4.88 26.90 8.68
C ALA A 133 -3.76 25.91 8.35
N VAL A 134 -4.10 24.67 7.97
CA VAL A 134 -3.13 23.67 7.51
C VAL A 134 -2.47 24.13 6.22
N GLU A 135 -3.23 24.68 5.28
CA GLU A 135 -2.71 25.21 4.03
C GLU A 135 -1.71 26.36 4.24
N ALA A 136 -2.01 27.30 5.12
CA ALA A 136 -1.13 28.42 5.42
C ALA A 136 0.25 27.97 5.94
N VAL A 137 0.29 26.85 6.67
CA VAL A 137 1.53 26.25 7.19
C VAL A 137 2.28 25.45 6.12
N LEU A 138 1.57 24.66 5.31
CA LEU A 138 2.20 23.76 4.33
C LEU A 138 2.63 24.46 3.04
N ARG A 139 1.86 25.46 2.57
CA ARG A 139 2.08 26.11 1.28
C ARG A 139 3.50 26.69 1.11
N PRO A 140 4.11 27.38 2.10
CA PRO A 140 5.49 27.86 1.98
C PRO A 140 6.51 26.73 1.82
N VAL A 141 6.33 25.63 2.56
CA VAL A 141 7.25 24.46 2.52
C VAL A 141 7.18 23.75 1.18
N VAL A 142 5.97 23.55 0.65
CA VAL A 142 5.77 22.93 -0.66
C VAL A 142 6.32 23.82 -1.78
N ALA A 143 6.04 25.13 -1.74
CA ALA A 143 6.52 26.09 -2.75
C ALA A 143 8.05 26.25 -2.76
N ALA A 144 8.71 26.12 -1.61
CA ALA A 144 10.16 26.17 -1.52
C ALA A 144 10.86 24.95 -2.18
N ARG A 145 10.14 23.84 -2.37
CA ARG A 145 10.70 22.61 -2.92
C ARG A 145 10.58 22.61 -4.44
N ARG A 146 11.67 22.96 -5.15
CA ARG A 146 11.81 22.59 -6.56
C ARG A 146 11.87 21.06 -6.64
N MET A 147 10.82 20.41 -7.10
CA MET A 147 10.91 19.03 -7.54
C MET A 147 11.64 19.03 -8.89
N PRO A 148 12.86 18.46 -8.99
CA PRO A 148 13.47 18.27 -10.30
C PRO A 148 12.63 17.24 -11.05
N LEU A 149 11.74 17.72 -11.93
CA LEU A 149 11.17 16.89 -12.99
C LEU A 149 12.22 16.75 -14.09
N THR A 150 13.29 16.01 -13.82
CA THR A 150 14.19 15.55 -14.89
C THR A 150 13.68 14.19 -15.35
N GLY A 151 12.86 14.20 -16.42
CA GLY A 151 12.69 13.01 -17.25
C GLY A 151 13.97 12.73 -18.04
N PRO A 152 14.20 11.48 -18.50
CA PRO A 152 15.31 11.19 -19.38
C PRO A 152 15.12 11.88 -20.74
N ALA A 153 16.23 12.39 -21.28
CA ALA A 153 16.34 12.97 -22.63
C ALA A 153 16.39 11.89 -23.71
#